data_AF-A0A6H1ZIS5-F1
#
_entry.id   AF-A0A6H1ZIS5-F1
#
_cell.length_a   1.000
_cell.length_b   1.000
_cell.length_c   1.000
_cell.angle_alpha   90.00
_cell.angle_beta   90.00
_cell.angle_gamma   90.00
#
_symmetry.space_group_name_H-M   'P 1'
#
loop_
_entity.id
_entity.type
_entity.pdbx_description
1 polymer ?
#
loop_
_entity_poly.entity_id
_entity_poly.type
_entity_poly.pdbx_seq_one_letter_code
_entity_poly.pdbx_strand_id
1 'polypeptide(L)'
;MEQFYIDEPCVVSFAIGEYGWILQRWTAHLRYLKHDVYPNHKFILFTNTQLHTFVDDFITYTIDLPDWFYKLKLDRDCYEAVEEGAPAGSLTSPEVYSRLINYIRQFYNPEKAIEVWPPRGCNIWVDDAVQIFKKITTKSEPFIADKYILVVFPRKRDRASNRNVPEFIWLDTIEKLRKEFLVVLAGTPEGAGLIGYKNENVINLIDYNEEDKTDLIIRYLNSAACSISSQSGGTHMSLLCGCASYIIGHEKERHSEIENRLNVPASFRYVYDYRAIDSDTIVSDVKNFIQIMINEKVLQIPFFIGRPSLKTLQNKKDLIGAEIGVDRGLNALNILENLDIKKLYLIDPYTIYKNLVNIGCNLTEEQCVSIEKEAHDRLEKYSDKIVWIKDLSENAVDKIPDELDFVYIDGNHRYEYTKKDLELYYPKVKDGGLLGCHDYDYLDTAKAIDEFFGNLHIKHNSERCADNPSRLDTWVVKFNRFKIIADDIIKLKELCREE
;
A
#
# COMPACT_ATOMS: atom_id res chain seq x y z
N MET A 1 -14.42 33.23 -16.89
CA MET A 1 -13.18 32.50 -17.22
C MET A 1 -12.77 32.97 -18.58
N GLU A 2 -11.54 33.49 -18.73
CA GLU A 2 -10.94 33.64 -20.06
C GLU A 2 -11.11 32.31 -20.80
N GLN A 3 -11.56 32.37 -22.04
CA GLN A 3 -11.77 31.18 -22.85
C GLN A 3 -10.42 30.50 -23.02
N PHE A 4 -10.25 29.29 -22.46
CA PHE A 4 -9.03 28.52 -22.59
C PHE A 4 -8.71 28.38 -24.09
N TYR A 5 -7.59 28.97 -24.52
CA TYR A 5 -7.16 28.98 -25.91
C TYR A 5 -5.63 28.97 -25.99
N ILE A 6 -5.08 28.06 -26.79
CA ILE A 6 -3.64 27.84 -26.91
C ILE A 6 -3.13 28.39 -28.24
N ASP A 7 -2.38 29.49 -28.18
CA ASP A 7 -1.74 30.12 -29.34
C ASP A 7 -0.21 29.84 -29.40
N GLU A 8 0.18 28.61 -29.07
CA GLU A 8 1.57 28.12 -29.04
C GLU A 8 1.72 26.82 -29.84
N PRO A 9 2.94 26.43 -30.26
CA PRO A 9 3.19 25.14 -30.87
C PRO A 9 2.69 23.98 -30.01
N CYS A 10 1.75 23.21 -30.53
CA CYS A 10 1.12 22.12 -29.79
C CYS A 10 0.87 20.87 -30.65
N VAL A 11 0.76 19.72 -29.98
CA VAL A 11 0.27 18.45 -30.52
C VAL A 11 -1.06 18.15 -29.85
N VAL A 12 -2.10 17.88 -30.64
CA VAL A 12 -3.47 17.71 -30.15
C VAL A 12 -3.98 16.33 -30.48
N SER A 13 -4.60 15.68 -29.49
CA SER A 13 -5.23 14.37 -29.66
C SER A 13 -6.49 14.23 -28.78
N PHE A 14 -7.20 13.12 -28.94
CA PHE A 14 -8.26 12.70 -28.03
C PHE A 14 -8.23 11.19 -27.79
N ALA A 15 -8.91 10.75 -26.74
CA ALA A 15 -9.10 9.35 -26.42
C ALA A 15 -10.54 9.10 -25.92
N ILE A 16 -11.31 8.32 -26.68
CA ILE A 16 -12.77 8.14 -26.50
C ILE A 16 -13.23 6.68 -26.37
N GLY A 17 -12.36 5.70 -26.54
CA GLY A 17 -12.70 4.28 -26.51
C GLY A 17 -12.23 3.56 -25.23
N GLU A 18 -11.92 2.28 -25.41
CA GLU A 18 -11.53 1.36 -24.35
C GLU A 18 -10.18 1.72 -23.77
N TYR A 19 -10.15 1.89 -22.45
CA TYR A 19 -8.97 2.41 -21.78
C TYR A 19 -7.78 1.44 -21.86
N GLY A 20 -8.00 0.12 -21.86
CA GLY A 20 -6.93 -0.87 -21.98
C GLY A 20 -6.11 -0.67 -23.25
N TRP A 21 -6.79 -0.56 -24.40
CA TRP A 21 -6.16 -0.24 -25.67
C TRP A 21 -5.50 1.14 -25.68
N ILE A 22 -6.17 2.17 -25.13
CA ILE A 22 -5.60 3.54 -25.03
C ILE A 22 -4.28 3.52 -24.25
N LEU A 23 -4.22 2.80 -23.13
CA LEU A 23 -3.01 2.66 -22.30
C LEU A 23 -1.92 1.85 -23.00
N GLN A 24 -2.30 0.74 -23.64
CA GLN A 24 -1.35 -0.22 -24.20
C GLN A 24 -0.79 0.17 -25.57
N ARG A 25 -1.40 1.15 -26.25
CA ARG A 25 -1.02 1.56 -27.61
C ARG A 25 -0.94 3.07 -27.76
N TRP A 26 -2.08 3.75 -27.65
CA TRP A 26 -2.19 5.14 -28.07
C TRP A 26 -1.37 6.10 -27.22
N THR A 27 -1.52 6.04 -25.90
CA THR A 27 -0.78 6.91 -24.97
C THR A 27 0.71 6.64 -24.99
N ALA A 28 1.14 5.39 -25.18
CA ALA A 28 2.55 5.04 -25.32
C ALA A 28 3.17 5.63 -26.60
N HIS A 29 2.41 5.64 -27.69
CA HIS A 29 2.83 6.30 -28.93
C HIS A 29 2.86 7.83 -28.79
N LEU A 30 1.84 8.43 -28.16
CA LEU A 30 1.85 9.87 -27.88
C LEU A 30 3.04 10.28 -26.98
N ARG A 31 3.42 9.42 -26.03
CA ARG A 31 4.62 9.63 -25.20
C ARG A 31 5.90 9.63 -26.04
N TYR A 32 6.03 8.70 -26.99
CA TYR A 32 7.12 8.74 -27.97
C TYR A 32 7.14 10.06 -28.75
N LEU A 33 6.00 10.49 -29.29
CA LEU A 33 5.92 11.76 -30.02
C LEU A 33 6.35 12.94 -29.14
N LYS A 34 5.98 12.95 -27.85
CA LYS A 34 6.39 14.01 -26.93
C LYS A 34 7.89 14.02 -26.69
N HIS A 35 8.52 12.87 -26.48
CA HIS A 35 9.94 12.84 -26.11
C HIS A 35 10.89 12.97 -27.29
N ASP A 36 10.57 12.34 -28.42
CA ASP A 36 11.52 12.18 -29.52
C ASP A 36 11.19 13.00 -30.77
N VAL A 37 9.91 13.31 -31.01
CA VAL A 37 9.48 13.97 -32.26
C VAL A 37 9.18 15.45 -32.04
N TYR A 38 8.44 15.79 -30.99
CA TYR A 38 7.95 17.14 -30.71
C TYR A 38 8.26 17.58 -29.26
N PRO A 39 9.54 17.55 -28.81
CA PRO A 39 9.92 17.83 -27.42
C PRO A 39 9.51 19.22 -26.94
N ASN A 40 9.52 20.21 -27.83
CA ASN A 40 9.21 21.60 -27.51
C ASN A 40 7.73 21.97 -27.66
N HIS A 41 6.87 21.04 -28.10
CA HIS A 41 5.44 21.31 -28.24
C HIS A 41 4.69 21.03 -26.93
N LYS A 42 3.64 21.81 -26.66
CA LYS A 42 2.64 21.43 -25.65
C LYS A 42 1.85 20.24 -26.17
N PHE A 43 1.45 19.33 -25.31
CA PHE A 43 0.58 18.20 -25.68
C PHE A 43 -0.78 18.37 -25.03
N ILE A 44 -1.84 18.27 -25.83
CA ILE A 44 -3.22 18.46 -25.40
C ILE A 44 -3.98 17.17 -25.69
N LEU A 45 -4.60 16.59 -24.66
CA LEU A 45 -5.41 15.38 -24.77
C LEU A 45 -6.83 15.64 -24.31
N PHE A 46 -7.80 15.42 -25.19
CA PHE A 46 -9.21 15.43 -24.84
C PHE A 46 -9.68 14.03 -24.44
N THR A 47 -10.03 13.82 -23.17
CA THR A 47 -10.46 12.52 -22.64
C THR A 47 -11.12 12.68 -21.27
N ASN A 48 -11.60 11.59 -20.67
CA ASN A 48 -12.05 11.60 -19.28
C ASN A 48 -10.89 12.04 -18.36
N THR A 49 -11.08 13.15 -17.64
CA THR A 49 -10.05 13.76 -16.78
C THR A 49 -9.60 12.86 -15.64
N GLN A 50 -10.38 11.87 -15.23
CA GLN A 50 -9.95 10.85 -14.28
C GLN A 50 -8.77 10.00 -14.81
N LEU A 51 -8.46 10.04 -16.11
CA LEU A 51 -7.31 9.33 -16.69
C LEU A 51 -6.00 10.13 -16.65
N HIS A 52 -6.00 11.32 -16.06
CA HIS A 52 -4.86 12.23 -16.06
C HIS A 52 -3.59 11.57 -15.48
N THR A 53 -3.69 10.75 -14.44
CA THR A 53 -2.56 10.06 -13.80
C THR A 53 -1.78 9.15 -14.75
N PHE A 54 -2.39 8.71 -15.85
CA PHE A 54 -1.71 7.85 -16.84
C PHE A 54 -0.88 8.63 -17.87
N VAL A 55 -1.07 9.94 -17.92
CA VAL A 55 -0.53 10.80 -18.97
C VAL A 55 0.13 12.09 -18.44
N ASP A 56 0.08 12.33 -17.12
CA ASP A 56 0.59 13.53 -16.45
C ASP A 56 2.10 13.74 -16.64
N ASP A 57 2.83 12.70 -17.02
CA ASP A 57 4.25 12.73 -17.26
C ASP A 57 4.64 13.41 -18.57
N PHE A 58 3.73 13.50 -19.55
CA PHE A 58 4.03 14.00 -20.89
C PHE A 58 2.95 14.90 -21.51
N ILE A 59 1.69 14.80 -21.07
CA ILE A 59 0.59 15.67 -21.51
C ILE A 59 0.63 16.98 -20.73
N THR A 60 0.54 18.10 -21.44
CA THR A 60 0.50 19.44 -20.84
C THR A 60 -0.90 19.78 -20.32
N TYR A 61 -1.92 19.49 -21.13
CA TYR A 61 -3.31 19.80 -20.79
C TYR A 61 -4.20 18.59 -21.07
N THR A 62 -4.86 18.09 -20.03
CA THR A 62 -5.93 17.10 -20.14
C THR A 62 -7.25 17.86 -20.04
N ILE A 63 -8.05 17.81 -21.10
CA ILE A 63 -9.32 18.56 -21.20
C ILE A 63 -10.45 17.56 -21.32
N ASP A 64 -11.55 17.79 -20.59
CA ASP A 64 -12.68 16.87 -20.64
C ASP A 64 -13.38 16.88 -22.01
N LEU A 65 -13.99 15.75 -22.36
CA LEU A 65 -14.84 15.64 -23.53
C LEU A 65 -16.12 16.47 -23.31
N PRO A 66 -16.74 16.99 -24.39
CA PRO A 66 -17.93 17.82 -24.24
C PRO A 66 -19.12 17.03 -23.69
N ASP A 67 -19.97 17.67 -22.87
CA ASP A 67 -21.19 17.09 -22.28
C ASP A 67 -22.07 16.33 -23.29
N TRP A 68 -22.18 16.85 -24.51
CA TRP A 68 -23.01 16.22 -25.54
C TRP A 68 -22.48 14.83 -25.91
N PHE A 69 -21.17 14.59 -25.82
CA PHE A 69 -20.56 13.30 -26.11
C PHE A 69 -20.96 12.27 -25.06
N TYR A 70 -20.89 12.61 -23.77
CA TYR A 70 -21.34 11.74 -22.68
C TYR A 70 -22.84 11.46 -22.74
N LYS A 71 -23.65 12.42 -23.17
CA LYS A 71 -25.11 12.26 -23.34
C LYS A 71 -25.50 11.29 -24.47
N LEU A 72 -24.58 10.96 -25.39
CA LEU A 72 -24.83 9.95 -26.43
C LEU A 72 -24.89 8.52 -25.89
N LYS A 73 -24.40 8.28 -24.66
CA LYS A 73 -24.38 6.94 -24.02
C LYS A 73 -23.72 5.86 -24.90
N LEU A 74 -22.63 6.24 -25.59
CA LEU A 74 -21.87 5.31 -26.40
C LEU A 74 -21.20 4.24 -25.53
N ASP A 75 -21.12 3.02 -26.05
CA ASP A 75 -20.31 1.94 -25.48
C ASP A 75 -18.82 2.28 -25.66
N ARG A 76 -18.14 2.48 -24.53
CA ARG A 76 -16.71 2.84 -24.44
C ARG A 76 -15.82 1.65 -24.07
N ASP A 77 -16.37 0.44 -23.98
CA ASP A 77 -15.60 -0.80 -23.76
C ASP A 77 -15.09 -1.43 -25.08
N CYS A 78 -15.21 -0.68 -26.18
CA CYS A 78 -14.66 -1.02 -27.49
C CYS A 78 -13.50 -0.08 -27.86
N TYR A 79 -12.67 -0.47 -28.82
CA TYR A 79 -11.53 0.32 -29.30
C TYR A 79 -11.86 1.80 -29.55
N GLU A 80 -13.06 2.06 -30.06
CA GLU A 80 -13.66 3.38 -30.16
C GLU A 80 -15.04 3.39 -29.48
N ALA A 81 -15.56 4.58 -29.17
CA ALA A 81 -16.91 4.73 -28.65
C ALA A 81 -17.97 4.42 -29.71
N VAL A 82 -18.72 3.33 -29.57
CA VAL A 82 -19.73 2.88 -30.54
C VAL A 82 -21.14 3.05 -30.00
N GLU A 83 -22.15 2.94 -30.87
CA GLU A 83 -23.54 2.90 -30.40
C GLU A 83 -23.76 1.69 -29.47
N GLU A 84 -24.61 1.86 -28.46
CA GLU A 84 -24.94 0.79 -27.51
C GLU A 84 -25.55 -0.41 -28.25
N GLY A 85 -25.03 -1.62 -27.98
CA GLY A 85 -25.46 -2.84 -28.65
C GLY A 85 -24.91 -3.03 -30.07
N ALA A 86 -24.02 -2.16 -30.55
CA ALA A 86 -23.41 -2.31 -31.86
C ALA A 86 -22.60 -3.63 -31.97
N PRO A 87 -22.60 -4.29 -33.15
CA PRO A 87 -21.90 -5.56 -33.34
C PRO A 87 -20.39 -5.40 -33.18
N ALA A 88 -19.70 -6.52 -32.93
CA ALA A 88 -18.26 -6.49 -32.80
C ALA A 88 -17.55 -5.98 -34.06
N GLY A 89 -16.57 -5.10 -33.88
CA GLY A 89 -15.87 -4.42 -34.99
C GLY A 89 -16.50 -3.11 -35.45
N SER A 90 -17.61 -2.67 -34.84
CA SER A 90 -18.18 -1.34 -35.09
C SER A 90 -17.20 -0.22 -34.70
N LEU A 91 -17.31 0.94 -35.36
CA LEU A 91 -16.48 2.13 -35.15
C LEU A 91 -17.32 3.29 -34.66
N THR A 92 -16.71 4.32 -34.07
CA THR A 92 -17.44 5.57 -33.79
C THR A 92 -18.00 6.11 -35.09
N SER A 93 -19.26 6.57 -35.07
CA SER A 93 -19.89 7.19 -36.25
C SER A 93 -18.99 8.32 -36.79
N PRO A 94 -18.74 8.39 -38.11
CA PRO A 94 -17.96 9.47 -38.71
C PRO A 94 -18.48 10.87 -38.33
N GLU A 95 -19.79 11.01 -38.14
CA GLU A 95 -20.43 12.27 -37.73
C GLU A 95 -20.03 12.66 -36.31
N VAL A 96 -20.08 11.72 -35.36
CA VAL A 96 -19.66 11.94 -33.97
C VAL A 96 -18.16 12.31 -33.92
N TYR A 97 -17.34 11.58 -34.65
CA TYR A 97 -15.89 11.79 -34.74
C TYR A 97 -15.56 13.19 -35.32
N SER A 98 -16.21 13.57 -36.42
CA SER A 98 -16.05 14.89 -37.05
C SER A 98 -16.54 16.01 -36.14
N ARG A 99 -17.70 15.83 -35.50
CA ARG A 99 -18.25 16.79 -34.54
C ARG A 99 -17.30 17.02 -33.36
N LEU A 100 -16.66 15.96 -32.86
CA LEU A 100 -15.67 16.04 -31.79
C LEU A 100 -14.43 16.83 -32.22
N ILE A 101 -13.86 16.56 -33.41
CA ILE A 101 -12.72 17.32 -33.94
C ILE A 101 -13.06 18.81 -34.08
N ASN A 102 -14.24 19.13 -34.62
CA ASN A 102 -14.68 20.52 -34.78
C ASN A 102 -14.87 21.24 -33.44
N TYR A 103 -15.27 20.52 -32.38
CA TYR A 103 -15.31 21.06 -31.02
C TYR A 103 -13.89 21.31 -30.50
N ILE A 104 -13.00 20.34 -30.63
CA ILE A 104 -11.61 20.39 -30.14
C ILE A 104 -10.80 21.54 -30.78
N ARG A 105 -10.99 21.81 -32.08
CA ARG A 105 -10.31 22.91 -32.80
C ARG A 105 -10.61 24.31 -32.27
N GLN A 106 -11.57 24.47 -31.37
CA GLN A 106 -11.90 25.77 -30.75
C GLN A 106 -10.92 26.17 -29.64
N PHE A 107 -10.05 25.26 -29.20
CA PHE A 107 -9.18 25.46 -28.03
C PHE A 107 -7.71 25.78 -28.38
N TYR A 108 -7.35 25.83 -29.67
CA TYR A 108 -5.97 26.11 -30.09
C TYR A 108 -5.91 26.79 -31.46
N ASN A 109 -4.74 27.34 -31.80
CA ASN A 109 -4.44 27.86 -33.14
C ASN A 109 -4.09 26.71 -34.10
N PRO A 110 -4.94 26.41 -35.12
CA PRO A 110 -4.69 25.32 -36.05
C PRO A 110 -3.42 25.49 -36.90
N GLU A 111 -2.94 26.72 -37.10
CA GLU A 111 -1.71 27.00 -37.85
C GLU A 111 -0.44 26.61 -37.07
N LYS A 112 -0.54 26.51 -35.74
CA LYS A 112 0.55 26.15 -34.83
C LYS A 112 0.40 24.72 -34.28
N ALA A 113 -0.66 24.01 -34.67
CA ALA A 113 -0.99 22.70 -34.11
C ALA A 113 -0.65 21.55 -35.06
N ILE A 114 -0.20 20.44 -34.46
CA ILE A 114 -0.07 19.15 -35.12
C ILE A 114 -1.19 18.27 -34.60
N GLU A 115 -2.17 18.00 -35.43
CA GLU A 115 -3.30 17.15 -35.09
C GLU A 115 -2.94 15.68 -35.28
N VAL A 116 -3.01 14.91 -34.19
CA VAL A 116 -2.70 13.48 -34.15
C VAL A 116 -3.90 12.76 -33.58
N TRP A 117 -4.72 12.17 -34.46
CA TRP A 117 -5.97 11.50 -34.06
C TRP A 117 -5.78 9.99 -33.88
N PRO A 118 -6.45 9.36 -32.89
CA PRO A 118 -6.38 7.92 -32.73
C PRO A 118 -6.84 7.24 -34.03
N PRO A 119 -6.16 6.17 -34.48
CA PRO A 119 -6.56 5.48 -35.69
C PRO A 119 -7.96 4.89 -35.54
N ARG A 120 -8.80 5.06 -36.57
CA ARG A 120 -10.10 4.40 -36.60
C ARG A 120 -9.94 2.90 -36.82
N GLY A 121 -10.63 2.09 -36.03
CA GLY A 121 -10.77 0.64 -36.15
C GLY A 121 -9.54 -0.18 -35.81
N CYS A 122 -8.67 0.30 -34.93
CA CYS A 122 -7.39 -0.36 -34.63
C CYS A 122 -6.57 -0.57 -35.90
N ASN A 123 -6.31 0.51 -36.64
CA ASN A 123 -5.33 0.44 -37.71
C ASN A 123 -4.02 -0.11 -37.13
N ILE A 124 -3.58 -1.25 -37.66
CA ILE A 124 -2.42 -2.05 -37.22
C ILE A 124 -1.15 -1.18 -37.11
N TRP A 125 -1.09 -0.07 -37.84
CA TRP A 125 0.04 0.85 -37.78
C TRP A 125 0.44 1.27 -36.36
N VAL A 126 -0.51 1.51 -35.44
CA VAL A 126 -0.13 1.91 -34.07
C VAL A 126 0.50 0.77 -33.28
N ASP A 127 0.17 -0.48 -33.61
CA ASP A 127 0.79 -1.66 -32.99
C ASP A 127 2.26 -1.80 -33.40
N ASP A 128 2.60 -1.34 -34.60
CA ASP A 128 3.95 -1.35 -35.16
C ASP A 128 4.71 -0.01 -34.94
N ALA A 129 4.02 1.03 -34.45
CA ALA A 129 4.62 2.33 -34.21
C ALA A 129 5.56 2.30 -32.98
N VAL A 130 6.55 3.19 -32.96
CA VAL A 130 7.42 3.35 -31.79
C VAL A 130 6.59 3.83 -30.59
N GLN A 131 6.79 3.17 -29.45
CA GLN A 131 6.02 3.38 -28.22
C GLN A 131 6.97 3.50 -27.03
N ILE A 132 6.68 4.42 -26.12
CA ILE A 132 7.38 4.55 -24.83
C ILE A 132 6.41 4.20 -23.70
N PHE A 133 6.80 3.18 -22.91
CA PHE A 133 6.10 2.78 -21.70
C PHE A 133 6.85 3.27 -20.48
N LYS A 134 6.09 3.63 -19.44
CA LYS A 134 6.59 4.05 -18.14
C LYS A 134 5.81 3.32 -17.07
N LYS A 135 6.49 2.95 -15.98
CA LYS A 135 5.81 2.48 -14.76
C LYS A 135 4.95 3.61 -14.20
N ILE A 136 3.68 3.30 -13.96
CA ILE A 136 2.69 4.24 -13.44
C ILE A 136 2.77 4.21 -11.91
N THR A 137 2.98 5.39 -11.32
CA THR A 137 3.09 5.57 -9.88
C THR A 137 2.34 6.82 -9.45
N THR A 138 1.78 6.82 -8.24
CA THR A 138 1.26 8.05 -7.64
C THR A 138 2.36 8.89 -7.01
N LYS A 139 2.14 10.21 -6.89
CA LYS A 139 2.99 11.09 -6.05
C LYS A 139 2.80 10.85 -4.56
N SER A 140 1.69 10.23 -4.18
CA SER A 140 1.35 9.88 -2.80
C SER A 140 2.17 8.70 -2.29
N GLU A 141 2.50 8.73 -0.99
CA GLU A 141 3.18 7.64 -0.30
C GLU A 141 2.41 6.31 -0.41
N PRO A 142 3.08 5.14 -0.51
CA PRO A 142 2.42 3.84 -0.53
C PRO A 142 1.49 3.61 0.67
N PHE A 143 0.51 2.72 0.50
CA PHE A 143 -0.30 2.25 1.61
C PHE A 143 0.48 1.25 2.45
N ILE A 144 0.50 1.49 3.77
CA ILE A 144 1.02 0.55 4.75
C ILE A 144 -0.18 -0.14 5.39
N ALA A 145 -0.20 -1.47 5.35
CA ALA A 145 -1.22 -2.29 5.96
C ALA A 145 -0.56 -3.46 6.70
N ASP A 146 -1.17 -3.89 7.81
CA ASP A 146 -0.71 -5.04 8.58
C ASP A 146 -0.95 -6.40 7.85
N LYS A 147 -1.66 -6.36 6.71
CA LYS A 147 -1.92 -7.50 5.81
C LYS A 147 -1.46 -7.15 4.40
N TYR A 148 -1.08 -8.17 3.62
CA TYR A 148 -0.92 -8.00 2.17
C TYR A 148 -2.20 -7.44 1.55
N ILE A 149 -2.02 -6.47 0.66
CA ILE A 149 -3.11 -5.86 -0.10
C ILE A 149 -3.31 -6.64 -1.40
N LEU A 150 -4.55 -7.01 -1.68
CA LEU A 150 -4.98 -7.58 -2.95
C LEU A 150 -5.93 -6.63 -3.65
N VAL A 151 -5.65 -6.25 -4.88
CA VAL A 151 -6.58 -5.43 -5.68
C VAL A 151 -7.36 -6.33 -6.62
N VAL A 152 -8.68 -6.36 -6.50
CA VAL A 152 -9.56 -7.23 -7.31
C VAL A 152 -10.39 -6.38 -8.25
N PHE A 153 -10.39 -6.74 -9.53
CA PHE A 153 -11.25 -6.17 -10.56
C PHE A 153 -12.37 -7.16 -10.91
N PRO A 154 -13.51 -7.14 -10.20
CA PRO A 154 -14.61 -8.06 -10.44
C PRO A 154 -15.40 -7.66 -11.70
N ARG A 155 -14.78 -7.80 -12.88
CA ARG A 155 -15.34 -7.37 -14.17
C ARG A 155 -16.75 -7.89 -14.40
N LYS A 156 -17.64 -7.01 -14.84
CA LYS A 156 -19.02 -7.29 -15.27
C LYS A 156 -19.33 -6.47 -16.51
N ARG A 157 -19.57 -7.15 -17.64
CA ARG A 157 -19.98 -6.52 -18.91
C ARG A 157 -21.12 -7.27 -19.59
N ASP A 158 -22.00 -6.58 -20.28
CA ASP A 158 -23.03 -7.21 -21.10
C ASP A 158 -22.42 -7.87 -22.34
N ARG A 159 -21.47 -7.18 -22.98
CA ARG A 159 -20.74 -7.70 -24.14
C ARG A 159 -19.63 -8.65 -23.73
N ALA A 160 -19.54 -9.77 -24.46
CA ALA A 160 -18.65 -10.89 -24.15
C ALA A 160 -18.85 -11.38 -22.70
N SER A 161 -20.11 -11.64 -22.33
CA SER A 161 -20.51 -12.06 -20.98
C SER A 161 -19.92 -13.41 -20.56
N ASN A 162 -19.54 -14.26 -21.52
CA ASN A 162 -18.75 -15.48 -21.28
C ASN A 162 -17.34 -15.19 -20.74
N ARG A 163 -16.88 -13.93 -20.80
CA ARG A 163 -15.63 -13.46 -20.18
C ARG A 163 -15.84 -12.80 -18.82
N ASN A 164 -17.04 -12.91 -18.23
CA ASN A 164 -17.28 -12.54 -16.83
C ASN A 164 -17.19 -13.79 -15.95
N VAL A 165 -16.38 -13.69 -14.90
CA VAL A 165 -16.54 -14.59 -13.75
C VAL A 165 -17.87 -14.23 -13.07
N PRO A 166 -18.73 -15.21 -12.72
CA PRO A 166 -20.03 -14.91 -12.11
C PRO A 166 -19.88 -14.12 -10.81
N GLU A 167 -20.79 -13.18 -10.57
CA GLU A 167 -20.70 -12.28 -9.41
C GLU A 167 -20.72 -13.03 -8.06
N PHE A 168 -21.44 -14.14 -7.97
CA PHE A 168 -21.43 -14.98 -6.77
C PHE A 168 -20.09 -15.71 -6.54
N ILE A 169 -19.34 -16.01 -7.61
CA ILE A 169 -17.98 -16.56 -7.51
C ILE A 169 -17.02 -15.48 -7.03
N TRP A 170 -17.16 -14.24 -7.52
CA TRP A 170 -16.40 -13.11 -6.97
C TRP A 170 -16.69 -12.94 -5.48
N LEU A 171 -17.96 -12.90 -5.08
CA LEU A 171 -18.35 -12.77 -3.67
C LEU A 171 -17.69 -13.84 -2.79
N ASP A 172 -17.80 -15.12 -3.17
CA ASP A 172 -17.20 -16.22 -2.41
C ASP A 172 -15.66 -16.16 -2.39
N THR A 173 -15.04 -15.75 -3.50
CA THR A 173 -13.59 -15.49 -3.57
C THR A 173 -13.18 -14.40 -2.57
N ILE A 174 -13.91 -13.29 -2.50
CA ILE A 174 -13.61 -12.18 -1.58
C ILE A 174 -13.79 -12.60 -0.12
N GLU A 175 -14.87 -13.32 0.20
CA GLU A 175 -15.11 -13.84 1.55
C GLU A 175 -14.00 -14.78 2.04
N LYS A 176 -13.38 -15.54 1.14
CA LYS A 176 -12.23 -16.40 1.45
C LYS A 176 -10.94 -15.58 1.61
N LEU A 177 -10.65 -14.64 0.71
CA LEU A 177 -9.42 -13.85 0.73
C LEU A 177 -9.35 -12.85 1.89
N ARG A 178 -10.45 -12.15 2.23
CA ARG A 178 -10.46 -11.09 3.26
C ARG A 178 -10.10 -11.58 4.68
N LYS A 179 -10.11 -12.90 4.90
CA LYS A 179 -9.68 -13.51 6.17
C LYS A 179 -8.19 -13.26 6.41
N GLU A 180 -7.38 -13.38 5.36
CA GLU A 180 -5.91 -13.31 5.42
C GLU A 180 -5.34 -12.03 4.80
N PHE A 181 -6.10 -11.39 3.90
CA PHE A 181 -5.64 -10.25 3.10
C PHE A 181 -6.49 -9.01 3.35
N LEU A 182 -5.94 -7.82 3.08
CA LEU A 182 -6.74 -6.62 2.84
C LEU A 182 -7.16 -6.63 1.38
N VAL A 183 -8.46 -6.72 1.10
CA VAL A 183 -8.98 -6.76 -0.26
C VAL A 183 -9.47 -5.38 -0.68
N VAL A 184 -9.01 -4.90 -1.83
CA VAL A 184 -9.44 -3.64 -2.45
C VAL A 184 -10.22 -3.98 -3.71
N LEU A 185 -11.51 -3.68 -3.76
CA LEU A 185 -12.32 -3.83 -4.97
C LEU A 185 -12.19 -2.57 -5.82
N ALA A 186 -11.86 -2.74 -7.10
CA ALA A 186 -11.63 -1.64 -8.03
C ALA A 186 -12.38 -1.85 -9.35
N GLY A 187 -12.86 -0.75 -9.93
CA GLY A 187 -13.66 -0.77 -11.17
C GLY A 187 -14.60 0.43 -11.26
N THR A 188 -15.43 0.45 -12.30
CA THR A 188 -16.52 1.41 -12.45
C THR A 188 -17.84 0.77 -12.03
N PRO A 189 -18.83 1.54 -11.56
CA PRO A 189 -20.17 1.02 -11.27
C PRO A 189 -20.83 0.29 -12.44
N GLU A 190 -20.52 0.68 -13.68
CA GLU A 190 -21.08 0.06 -14.88
C GLU A 190 -20.28 -1.17 -15.36
N GLY A 191 -19.02 -1.31 -14.93
CA GLY A 191 -18.07 -2.31 -15.46
C GLY A 191 -17.64 -3.38 -14.46
N ALA A 192 -18.14 -3.32 -13.22
CA ALA A 192 -17.76 -4.23 -12.14
C ALA A 192 -18.99 -4.73 -11.34
N GLY A 193 -18.89 -5.95 -10.81
CA GLY A 193 -19.82 -6.49 -9.81
C GLY A 193 -19.42 -6.09 -8.38
N LEU A 194 -20.21 -6.52 -7.40
CA LEU A 194 -20.00 -6.23 -5.97
C LEU A 194 -20.10 -4.73 -5.60
N ILE A 195 -20.90 -3.98 -6.36
CA ILE A 195 -21.31 -2.60 -6.04
C ILE A 195 -21.97 -2.59 -4.66
N GLY A 196 -21.57 -1.67 -3.79
CA GLY A 196 -22.10 -1.53 -2.44
C GLY A 196 -21.64 -2.59 -1.43
N TYR A 197 -20.83 -3.57 -1.84
CA TYR A 197 -20.37 -4.62 -0.93
C TYR A 197 -19.42 -4.04 0.14
N LYS A 198 -19.68 -4.37 1.41
CA LYS A 198 -18.94 -3.91 2.58
C LYS A 198 -18.75 -5.06 3.55
N ASN A 199 -17.52 -5.25 4.01
CA ASN A 199 -17.17 -6.21 5.05
C ASN A 199 -15.84 -5.78 5.72
N GLU A 200 -15.45 -6.42 6.81
CA GLU A 200 -14.12 -6.24 7.42
C GLU A 200 -13.01 -6.63 6.42
N ASN A 201 -11.88 -5.94 6.48
CA ASN A 201 -10.74 -6.12 5.57
C ASN A 201 -11.09 -5.97 4.08
N VAL A 202 -12.14 -5.20 3.75
CA VAL A 202 -12.53 -4.89 2.37
C VAL A 202 -12.67 -3.38 2.19
N ILE A 203 -11.98 -2.85 1.20
CA ILE A 203 -12.10 -1.45 0.74
C ILE A 203 -12.75 -1.49 -0.64
N ASN A 204 -13.95 -0.93 -0.77
CA ASN A 204 -14.67 -0.94 -2.05
C ASN A 204 -14.57 0.42 -2.74
N LEU A 205 -13.71 0.50 -3.76
CA LEU A 205 -13.53 1.71 -4.59
C LEU A 205 -14.45 1.74 -5.81
N ILE A 206 -15.27 0.71 -6.03
CA ILE A 206 -16.19 0.68 -7.18
C ILE A 206 -17.21 1.82 -7.05
N ASP A 207 -17.75 2.03 -5.85
CA ASP A 207 -18.72 3.09 -5.53
C ASP A 207 -18.09 4.47 -5.32
N TYR A 208 -16.76 4.53 -5.20
CA TYR A 208 -16.04 5.79 -5.00
C TYR A 208 -16.10 6.60 -6.29
N ASN A 209 -16.61 7.84 -6.24
CA ASN A 209 -16.86 8.64 -7.43
C ASN A 209 -16.24 10.06 -7.37
N GLU A 210 -15.22 10.22 -6.53
CA GLU A 210 -14.43 11.44 -6.49
C GLU A 210 -13.42 11.49 -7.64
N GLU A 211 -12.89 12.68 -7.93
CA GLU A 211 -11.97 12.91 -9.07
C GLU A 211 -10.65 12.13 -8.96
N ASP A 212 -10.21 11.81 -7.75
CA ASP A 212 -8.96 11.09 -7.42
C ASP A 212 -9.15 9.56 -7.37
N LYS A 213 -10.30 9.02 -7.79
CA LYS A 213 -10.56 7.58 -7.80
C LYS A 213 -9.44 6.79 -8.48
N THR A 214 -9.00 7.24 -9.66
CA THR A 214 -7.95 6.58 -10.43
C THR A 214 -6.62 6.60 -9.68
N ASP A 215 -6.22 7.75 -9.14
CA ASP A 215 -5.02 7.89 -8.30
C ASP A 215 -5.07 6.95 -7.11
N LEU A 216 -6.22 6.85 -6.45
CA LEU A 216 -6.41 5.95 -5.32
C LEU A 216 -6.24 4.48 -5.71
N ILE A 217 -6.81 4.05 -6.84
CA ILE A 217 -6.65 2.68 -7.37
C ILE A 217 -5.17 2.42 -7.70
N ILE A 218 -4.48 3.34 -8.39
CA ILE A 218 -3.06 3.22 -8.73
C ILE A 218 -2.21 3.12 -7.45
N ARG A 219 -2.51 3.92 -6.45
CA ARG A 219 -1.80 3.91 -5.16
C ARG A 219 -1.92 2.55 -4.47
N TYR A 220 -3.12 1.95 -4.47
CA TYR A 220 -3.30 0.58 -3.97
C TYR A 220 -2.55 -0.44 -4.82
N LEU A 221 -2.60 -0.35 -6.16
CA LEU A 221 -1.83 -1.23 -7.04
C LEU A 221 -0.32 -1.14 -6.80
N ASN A 222 0.22 0.06 -6.60
CA ASN A 222 1.64 0.25 -6.28
C ASN A 222 2.04 -0.34 -4.92
N SER A 223 1.07 -0.56 -4.02
CA SER A 223 1.27 -1.10 -2.68
C SER A 223 0.84 -2.57 -2.56
N ALA A 224 0.23 -3.12 -3.60
CA ALA A 224 -0.40 -4.43 -3.56
C ALA A 224 0.59 -5.56 -3.78
N ALA A 225 0.35 -6.66 -3.06
CA ALA A 225 1.06 -7.92 -3.26
C ALA A 225 0.72 -8.54 -4.61
N CYS A 226 -0.56 -8.45 -4.98
CA CYS A 226 -1.08 -9.01 -6.22
C CYS A 226 -2.40 -8.34 -6.62
N SER A 227 -2.63 -8.18 -7.91
CA SER A 227 -3.94 -7.88 -8.47
C SER A 227 -4.62 -9.14 -9.01
N ILE A 228 -5.95 -9.21 -8.92
CA ILE A 228 -6.77 -10.31 -9.43
C ILE A 228 -7.73 -9.75 -10.47
N SER A 229 -7.61 -10.18 -11.72
CA SER A 229 -8.44 -9.67 -12.80
C SER A 229 -8.68 -10.68 -13.92
N SER A 230 -9.74 -10.43 -14.68
CA SER A 230 -9.92 -11.02 -16.01
C SER A 230 -9.17 -10.18 -17.06
N GLN A 231 -8.91 -10.77 -18.24
CA GLN A 231 -8.26 -10.13 -19.40
C GLN A 231 -9.00 -8.88 -19.92
N SER A 232 -8.76 -7.76 -19.27
CA SER A 232 -9.43 -6.48 -19.48
C SER A 232 -8.49 -5.36 -19.03
N GLY A 233 -8.92 -4.10 -19.18
CA GLY A 233 -8.08 -2.97 -18.82
C GLY A 233 -7.54 -3.00 -17.37
N GLY A 234 -8.20 -3.67 -16.42
CA GLY A 234 -7.72 -3.77 -15.03
C GLY A 234 -6.39 -4.52 -14.96
N THR A 235 -6.23 -5.54 -15.82
CA THR A 235 -4.95 -6.24 -16.00
C THR A 235 -3.88 -5.31 -16.54
N HIS A 236 -4.18 -4.55 -17.60
CA HIS A 236 -3.20 -3.63 -18.19
C HIS A 236 -2.76 -2.53 -17.22
N MET A 237 -3.71 -1.99 -16.46
CA MET A 237 -3.41 -1.01 -15.42
C MET A 237 -2.51 -1.61 -14.34
N SER A 238 -2.80 -2.83 -13.88
CA SER A 238 -2.00 -3.52 -12.86
C SER A 238 -0.56 -3.77 -13.33
N LEU A 239 -0.40 -4.29 -14.55
CA LEU A 239 0.92 -4.51 -15.16
C LEU A 239 1.69 -3.20 -15.34
N LEU A 240 1.06 -2.12 -15.80
CA LEU A 240 1.73 -0.82 -15.94
C LEU A 240 2.07 -0.18 -14.59
N CYS A 241 1.35 -0.50 -13.52
CA CYS A 241 1.68 -0.10 -12.15
C CYS A 241 2.84 -0.93 -11.54
N GLY A 242 3.32 -1.96 -12.25
CA GLY A 242 4.30 -2.91 -11.73
C GLY A 242 3.73 -3.84 -10.64
N CYS A 243 2.41 -4.01 -10.58
CA CYS A 243 1.75 -4.88 -9.62
C CYS A 243 1.68 -6.31 -10.16
N ALA A 244 2.20 -7.28 -9.39
CA ALA A 244 2.11 -8.69 -9.75
C ALA A 244 0.65 -9.07 -10.00
N SER A 245 0.37 -9.83 -11.07
CA SER A 245 -1.00 -9.99 -11.57
C SER A 245 -1.38 -11.46 -11.71
N TYR A 246 -2.43 -11.89 -11.02
CA TYR A 246 -3.15 -13.13 -11.31
C TYR A 246 -4.27 -12.87 -12.32
N ILE A 247 -4.17 -13.51 -13.48
CA ILE A 247 -4.97 -13.21 -14.67
C ILE A 247 -5.80 -14.44 -15.04
N ILE A 248 -7.11 -14.26 -15.16
CA ILE A 248 -8.05 -15.29 -15.62
C ILE A 248 -8.39 -15.02 -17.09
N GLY A 249 -8.11 -15.99 -17.97
CA GLY A 249 -8.62 -15.93 -19.34
C GLY A 249 -7.99 -16.89 -20.33
N HIS A 250 -8.00 -16.55 -21.62
CA HIS A 250 -7.59 -17.45 -22.72
C HIS A 250 -6.47 -16.89 -23.61
N GLU A 251 -6.14 -15.60 -23.50
CA GLU A 251 -5.07 -14.94 -24.26
C GLU A 251 -3.76 -14.81 -23.43
N LYS A 252 -3.15 -15.94 -23.02
CA LYS A 252 -1.97 -15.94 -22.10
C LYS A 252 -0.79 -15.12 -22.64
N GLU A 253 -0.32 -15.47 -23.83
CA GLU A 253 0.84 -14.84 -24.48
C GLU A 253 0.68 -13.32 -24.55
N ARG A 254 -0.53 -12.86 -24.91
CA ARG A 254 -0.85 -11.44 -24.96
C ARG A 254 -0.64 -10.73 -23.62
N HIS A 255 -1.16 -11.28 -22.52
CA HIS A 255 -1.21 -10.56 -21.24
C HIS A 255 -0.02 -10.85 -20.32
N SER A 256 0.67 -11.96 -20.51
CA SER A 256 1.84 -12.33 -19.71
C SER A 256 3.15 -11.94 -20.38
N GLU A 257 3.17 -11.74 -21.70
CA GLU A 257 4.40 -11.50 -22.47
C GLU A 257 4.27 -10.23 -23.33
N ILE A 258 3.40 -10.22 -24.34
CA ILE A 258 3.37 -9.15 -25.36
C ILE A 258 3.00 -7.78 -24.76
N GLU A 259 1.93 -7.72 -23.96
CA GLU A 259 1.42 -6.51 -23.31
C GLU A 259 1.87 -6.37 -21.85
N ASN A 260 2.72 -7.30 -21.38
CA ASN A 260 3.43 -7.18 -20.11
C ASN A 260 4.74 -6.39 -20.29
N ARG A 261 4.59 -5.12 -20.69
CA ARG A 261 5.71 -4.28 -21.13
C ARG A 261 6.78 -4.02 -20.06
N LEU A 262 6.46 -4.22 -18.79
CA LEU A 262 7.37 -4.03 -17.66
C LEU A 262 7.90 -5.34 -17.07
N ASN A 263 7.65 -6.47 -17.74
CA ASN A 263 8.06 -7.80 -17.31
C ASN A 263 7.68 -8.10 -15.84
N VAL A 264 6.45 -7.74 -15.49
CA VAL A 264 5.92 -7.89 -14.14
C VAL A 264 5.58 -9.36 -13.88
N PRO A 265 5.81 -9.90 -12.67
CA PRO A 265 5.35 -11.24 -12.33
C PRO A 265 3.86 -11.41 -12.64
N ALA A 266 3.54 -12.43 -13.44
CA ALA A 266 2.17 -12.74 -13.82
C ALA A 266 1.89 -14.24 -13.65
N SER A 267 0.82 -14.54 -12.92
CA SER A 267 0.24 -15.89 -12.86
C SER A 267 -0.99 -15.92 -13.76
N PHE A 268 -1.16 -17.01 -14.52
CA PHE A 268 -2.19 -17.06 -15.55
C PHE A 268 -3.00 -18.36 -15.45
N ARG A 269 -4.31 -18.21 -15.24
CA ARG A 269 -5.28 -19.32 -15.24
C ARG A 269 -6.01 -19.36 -16.58
N TYR A 270 -5.72 -20.39 -17.37
CA TYR A 270 -6.37 -20.60 -18.66
C TYR A 270 -7.82 -21.05 -18.49
N VAL A 271 -8.77 -20.23 -18.97
CA VAL A 271 -10.21 -20.49 -19.01
C VAL A 271 -10.79 -19.83 -20.25
N TYR A 272 -11.50 -20.59 -21.10
CA TYR A 272 -12.15 -20.05 -22.30
C TYR A 272 -13.52 -19.43 -21.99
N ASP A 273 -14.30 -20.10 -21.13
CA ASP A 273 -15.58 -19.59 -20.61
C ASP A 273 -15.45 -19.35 -19.10
N TYR A 274 -15.43 -18.08 -18.70
CA TYR A 274 -15.03 -17.67 -17.35
C TYR A 274 -16.11 -18.02 -16.33
N ARG A 275 -17.28 -18.46 -16.80
CA ARG A 275 -18.36 -19.00 -15.97
C ARG A 275 -18.04 -20.39 -15.41
N ALA A 276 -17.01 -21.05 -15.94
CA ALA A 276 -16.59 -22.38 -15.52
C ALA A 276 -15.56 -22.38 -14.37
N ILE A 277 -15.01 -21.23 -13.99
CA ILE A 277 -14.07 -21.14 -12.87
C ILE A 277 -14.81 -21.04 -11.53
N ASP A 278 -14.26 -21.69 -10.51
CA ASP A 278 -14.73 -21.62 -9.13
C ASP A 278 -13.80 -20.77 -8.24
N SER A 279 -14.31 -20.38 -7.07
CA SER A 279 -13.59 -19.54 -6.11
C SER A 279 -12.42 -20.24 -5.44
N ASP A 280 -12.49 -21.56 -5.19
CA ASP A 280 -11.40 -22.31 -4.55
C ASP A 280 -10.16 -22.36 -5.45
N THR A 281 -10.36 -22.53 -6.75
CA THR A 281 -9.31 -22.44 -7.76
C THR A 281 -8.64 -21.06 -7.74
N ILE A 282 -9.43 -19.98 -7.76
CA ILE A 282 -8.89 -18.61 -7.73
C ILE A 282 -8.08 -18.36 -6.44
N VAL A 283 -8.63 -18.71 -5.28
CA VAL A 283 -7.98 -18.50 -3.98
C VAL A 283 -6.68 -19.30 -3.89
N SER A 284 -6.70 -20.57 -4.29
CA SER A 284 -5.53 -21.45 -4.28
C SER A 284 -4.41 -20.89 -5.16
N ASP A 285 -4.73 -20.49 -6.38
CA ASP A 285 -3.75 -19.95 -7.33
C ASP A 285 -3.12 -18.65 -6.83
N VAL A 286 -3.94 -17.74 -6.29
CA VAL A 286 -3.47 -16.46 -5.74
C VAL A 286 -2.54 -16.68 -4.55
N LYS A 287 -2.92 -17.56 -3.62
CA LYS A 287 -2.08 -17.87 -2.45
C LYS A 287 -0.76 -18.52 -2.85
N ASN A 288 -0.80 -19.50 -3.75
CA ASN A 288 0.41 -20.15 -4.27
C ASN A 288 1.32 -19.15 -4.97
N PHE A 289 0.75 -18.23 -5.76
CA PHE A 289 1.51 -17.21 -6.46
C PHE A 289 2.19 -16.24 -5.49
N ILE A 290 1.49 -15.77 -4.46
CA ILE A 290 2.06 -14.93 -3.41
C ILE A 290 3.17 -15.67 -2.66
N GLN A 291 2.96 -16.94 -2.30
CA GLN A 291 3.96 -17.74 -1.60
C GLN A 291 5.24 -17.92 -2.43
N ILE A 292 5.11 -18.16 -3.73
CA ILE A 292 6.26 -18.22 -4.64
C ILE A 292 6.99 -16.88 -4.64
N MET A 293 6.28 -15.76 -4.76
CA MET A 293 6.90 -14.43 -4.75
C MET A 293 7.61 -14.10 -3.43
N ILE A 294 7.11 -14.58 -2.30
CA ILE A 294 7.78 -14.46 -1.00
C ILE A 294 9.08 -15.29 -0.99
N ASN A 295 9.01 -16.55 -1.44
CA ASN A 295 10.16 -17.46 -1.46
C ASN A 295 11.28 -16.94 -2.39
N GLU A 296 10.91 -16.36 -3.52
CA GLU A 296 11.82 -15.74 -4.49
C GLU A 296 12.24 -14.31 -4.11
N LYS A 297 11.82 -13.80 -2.93
CA LYS A 297 12.12 -12.45 -2.43
C LYS A 297 11.67 -11.31 -3.35
N VAL A 298 10.68 -11.58 -4.20
CA VAL A 298 9.99 -10.58 -5.04
C VAL A 298 9.05 -9.74 -4.20
N LEU A 299 8.34 -10.36 -3.26
CA LEU A 299 7.55 -9.69 -2.24
C LEU A 299 8.27 -9.76 -0.90
N GLN A 300 8.34 -8.62 -0.22
CA GLN A 300 8.68 -8.61 1.21
C GLN A 300 7.46 -9.05 2.02
N ILE A 301 7.68 -9.79 3.11
CA ILE A 301 6.64 -10.13 4.08
C ILE A 301 5.99 -8.82 4.55
N PRO A 302 4.64 -8.68 4.58
CA PRO A 302 4.04 -7.45 5.03
C PRO A 302 4.51 -7.26 6.46
N PHE A 303 4.93 -6.04 6.74
CA PHE A 303 5.46 -5.64 8.01
C PHE A 303 4.55 -6.10 9.15
N PHE A 304 4.96 -7.17 9.83
CA PHE A 304 4.27 -7.65 11.02
C PHE A 304 5.05 -7.12 12.20
N ILE A 305 4.74 -5.89 12.62
CA ILE A 305 5.08 -5.48 13.96
C ILE A 305 3.97 -5.96 14.88
N GLY A 306 4.26 -7.02 15.64
CA GLY A 306 3.35 -7.55 16.65
C GLY A 306 3.00 -6.51 17.73
N ARG A 307 3.95 -5.61 18.02
CA ARG A 307 3.87 -4.60 19.09
C ARG A 307 3.61 -3.18 18.55
N PRO A 308 2.41 -2.60 18.68
CA PRO A 308 2.05 -1.32 18.04
C PRO A 308 3.01 -0.17 18.38
N SER A 309 3.58 -0.17 19.59
CA SER A 309 4.57 0.84 20.03
C SER A 309 5.80 0.94 19.11
N LEU A 310 6.26 -0.19 18.55
CA LEU A 310 7.44 -0.25 17.69
C LEU A 310 7.21 0.41 16.31
N LYS A 311 5.95 0.65 15.90
CA LYS A 311 5.62 1.39 14.67
C LYS A 311 6.24 2.80 14.68
N THR A 312 6.42 3.40 15.86
CA THR A 312 7.04 4.74 16.02
C THR A 312 8.53 4.81 15.66
N LEU A 313 9.18 3.64 15.53
CA LEU A 313 10.60 3.52 15.18
C LEU A 313 10.82 3.17 13.70
N GLN A 314 9.74 3.01 12.93
CA GLN A 314 9.82 2.76 11.49
C GLN A 314 10.64 3.83 10.78
N ASN A 315 11.40 3.40 9.77
CA ASN A 315 12.26 4.22 8.92
C ASN A 315 13.43 4.92 9.64
N LYS A 316 13.55 4.78 10.97
CA LYS A 316 14.77 5.18 11.68
C LYS A 316 15.88 4.17 11.40
N LYS A 317 17.11 4.66 11.44
CA LYS A 317 18.33 3.92 11.08
C LYS A 317 19.24 3.79 12.29
N ASP A 318 20.05 2.73 12.29
CA ASP A 318 21.09 2.48 13.29
C ASP A 318 20.59 2.50 14.74
N LEU A 319 19.39 1.95 14.98
CA LEU A 319 18.72 2.02 16.27
C LEU A 319 19.49 1.24 17.35
N ILE A 320 19.61 1.85 18.52
CA ILE A 320 20.16 1.23 19.73
C ILE A 320 19.05 1.18 20.78
N GLY A 321 18.68 -0.02 21.23
CA GLY A 321 17.62 -0.16 22.23
C GLY A 321 17.80 -1.34 23.17
N ALA A 322 16.90 -1.44 24.15
CA ALA A 322 16.88 -2.52 25.12
C ALA A 322 15.48 -3.15 25.25
N GLU A 323 15.44 -4.45 25.49
CA GLU A 323 14.24 -5.21 25.87
C GLU A 323 14.46 -5.82 27.25
N ILE A 324 13.51 -5.61 28.16
CA ILE A 324 13.48 -6.17 29.51
C ILE A 324 12.41 -7.25 29.54
N GLY A 325 12.78 -8.48 29.88
CA GLY A 325 11.91 -9.65 29.78
C GLY A 325 11.91 -10.17 28.34
N VAL A 326 12.80 -11.12 28.06
CA VAL A 326 13.03 -11.64 26.70
C VAL A 326 12.24 -12.94 26.48
N ASP A 327 12.03 -13.73 27.55
CA ASP A 327 11.42 -15.06 27.50
C ASP A 327 12.04 -15.89 26.35
N ARG A 328 11.24 -16.42 25.42
CA ARG A 328 11.69 -17.21 24.28
C ARG A 328 12.24 -16.34 23.13
N GLY A 329 12.32 -15.02 23.27
CA GLY A 329 12.85 -14.12 22.25
C GLY A 329 11.92 -13.84 21.07
N LEU A 330 10.59 -13.97 21.23
CA LEU A 330 9.62 -13.68 20.16
C LEU A 330 9.60 -12.19 19.79
N ASN A 331 9.54 -11.32 20.79
CA ASN A 331 9.50 -9.88 20.54
C ASN A 331 10.88 -9.34 20.12
N ALA A 332 11.97 -9.82 20.71
CA ALA A 332 13.33 -9.60 20.19
C ALA A 332 13.45 -9.92 18.69
N LEU A 333 12.93 -11.07 18.26
CA LEU A 333 12.94 -11.48 16.84
C LEU A 333 12.13 -10.49 16.00
N ASN A 334 10.94 -10.13 16.44
CA ASN A 334 10.08 -9.13 15.79
C ASN A 334 10.80 -7.77 15.65
N ILE A 335 11.51 -7.31 16.68
CA ILE A 335 12.32 -6.09 16.65
C ILE A 335 13.43 -6.20 15.58
N LEU A 336 14.18 -7.30 15.58
CA LEU A 336 15.34 -7.50 14.69
C LEU A 336 14.95 -7.72 13.22
N GLU A 337 13.78 -8.30 12.95
CA GLU A 337 13.28 -8.54 11.60
C GLU A 337 12.66 -7.29 10.98
N ASN A 338 12.09 -6.39 11.78
CA ASN A 338 11.30 -5.27 11.29
C ASN A 338 11.96 -3.89 11.47
N LEU A 339 12.96 -3.75 12.33
CA LEU A 339 13.63 -2.47 12.59
C LEU A 339 15.11 -2.51 12.19
N ASP A 340 15.65 -1.35 11.80
CA ASP A 340 17.08 -1.22 11.48
C ASP A 340 17.91 -1.08 12.76
N ILE A 341 18.15 -2.22 13.40
CA ILE A 341 18.89 -2.32 14.66
C ILE A 341 20.40 -2.32 14.41
N LYS A 342 21.10 -1.40 15.07
CA LYS A 342 22.56 -1.40 15.25
C LYS A 342 22.98 -2.20 16.48
N LYS A 343 22.26 -2.06 17.60
CA LYS A 343 22.53 -2.83 18.82
C LYS A 343 21.27 -3.02 19.65
N LEU A 344 21.01 -4.25 20.11
CA LEU A 344 19.88 -4.60 20.97
C LEU A 344 20.39 -5.27 22.24
N TYR A 345 20.08 -4.67 23.40
CA TYR A 345 20.39 -5.23 24.71
C TYR A 345 19.20 -6.07 25.18
N LEU A 346 19.43 -7.37 25.38
CA LEU A 346 18.39 -8.33 25.79
C LEU A 346 18.62 -8.70 27.25
N ILE A 347 17.71 -8.27 28.12
CA ILE A 347 17.84 -8.37 29.59
C ILE A 347 16.80 -9.35 30.12
N ASP A 348 17.26 -10.50 30.60
CA ASP A 348 16.41 -11.52 31.22
C ASP A 348 17.21 -12.34 32.23
N PRO A 349 16.73 -12.53 33.47
CA PRO A 349 17.49 -13.29 34.46
C PRO A 349 17.50 -14.81 34.19
N TYR A 350 16.59 -15.35 33.38
CA TYR A 350 16.40 -16.79 33.14
C TYR A 350 16.51 -17.63 34.42
N THR A 351 15.86 -17.19 35.48
CA THR A 351 15.89 -17.86 36.79
C THR A 351 14.52 -17.83 37.46
N ILE A 352 14.29 -18.77 38.37
CA ILE A 352 13.10 -18.77 39.22
C ILE A 352 13.22 -17.61 40.21
N TYR A 353 12.17 -16.81 40.35
CA TYR A 353 12.06 -15.83 41.42
C TYR A 353 11.91 -16.52 42.79
N LYS A 354 13.01 -16.98 43.39
CA LYS A 354 13.05 -17.79 44.62
C LYS A 354 12.37 -17.14 45.83
N ASN A 355 12.21 -15.81 45.84
CA ASN A 355 11.61 -15.05 46.94
C ASN A 355 10.16 -14.61 46.67
N LEU A 356 9.54 -15.02 45.57
CA LEU A 356 8.25 -14.50 45.16
C LEU A 356 7.24 -15.64 44.94
N VAL A 357 6.79 -16.18 46.08
CA VAL A 357 5.65 -17.08 46.14
C VAL A 357 4.43 -16.33 45.57
N ASN A 358 3.75 -16.88 44.55
CA ASN A 358 2.56 -16.34 43.84
C ASN A 358 2.75 -15.29 42.73
N ILE A 359 3.72 -15.42 41.80
CA ILE A 359 3.72 -14.60 40.55
C ILE A 359 3.24 -15.35 39.29
N GLY A 360 2.55 -16.48 39.41
CA GLY A 360 1.91 -17.12 38.24
C GLY A 360 2.86 -17.77 37.22
N CYS A 361 4.18 -17.57 37.34
CA CYS A 361 5.20 -18.32 36.61
C CYS A 361 5.76 -19.43 37.50
N ASN A 362 5.06 -20.57 37.55
CA ASN A 362 5.55 -21.79 38.21
C ASN A 362 6.57 -22.52 37.31
N LEU A 363 7.65 -21.84 36.92
CA LEU A 363 8.70 -22.43 36.08
C LEU A 363 9.71 -23.18 36.96
N THR A 364 10.18 -24.33 36.48
CA THR A 364 11.34 -25.05 37.05
C THR A 364 12.64 -24.47 36.51
N GLU A 365 13.78 -24.74 37.17
CA GLU A 365 15.09 -24.27 36.70
C GLU A 365 15.40 -24.86 35.32
N GLU A 366 14.99 -26.10 35.08
CA GLU A 366 15.11 -26.77 33.77
C GLU A 366 14.28 -26.07 32.68
N GLN A 367 13.07 -25.60 33.00
CA GLN A 367 12.26 -24.82 32.06
C GLN A 367 12.90 -23.47 31.74
N CYS A 368 13.46 -22.77 32.73
CA CYS A 368 14.20 -21.53 32.48
C CYS A 368 15.39 -21.74 31.53
N VAL A 369 16.18 -22.82 31.73
CA VAL A 369 17.28 -23.18 30.83
C VAL A 369 16.78 -23.50 29.42
N SER A 370 15.65 -24.20 29.30
CA SER A 370 15.04 -24.50 28.01
C SER A 370 14.57 -23.24 27.28
N ILE A 371 13.95 -22.28 27.98
CA ILE A 371 13.48 -21.01 27.41
C ILE A 371 14.67 -20.16 26.96
N GLU A 372 15.71 -20.06 27.79
CA GLU A 372 16.97 -19.38 27.42
C GLU A 372 17.57 -19.97 26.15
N LYS A 373 17.67 -21.30 26.10
CA LYS A 373 18.19 -21.99 24.91
C LYS A 373 17.33 -21.68 23.67
N GLU A 374 16.01 -21.71 23.80
CA GLU A 374 15.09 -21.40 22.70
C GLU A 374 15.29 -19.97 22.18
N ALA A 375 15.48 -19.00 23.08
CA ALA A 375 15.72 -17.61 22.71
C ALA A 375 17.06 -17.43 21.98
N HIS A 376 18.12 -18.06 22.50
CA HIS A 376 19.44 -18.04 21.86
C HIS A 376 19.41 -18.68 20.47
N ASP A 377 18.81 -19.86 20.32
CA ASP A 377 18.69 -20.55 19.04
C ASP A 377 17.87 -19.70 18.03
N ARG A 378 16.76 -19.09 18.48
CA ARG A 378 15.89 -18.25 17.65
C ARG A 378 16.61 -17.02 17.11
N LEU A 379 17.51 -16.43 17.89
CA LEU A 379 18.17 -15.17 17.59
C LEU A 379 19.61 -15.32 17.07
N GLU A 380 20.06 -16.55 16.84
CA GLU A 380 21.45 -16.86 16.45
C GLU A 380 21.91 -16.06 15.21
N LYS A 381 21.02 -15.91 14.21
CA LYS A 381 21.28 -15.15 12.97
C LYS A 381 21.55 -13.65 13.18
N TYR A 382 21.28 -13.11 14.36
CA TYR A 382 21.45 -11.70 14.72
C TYR A 382 22.47 -11.48 15.86
N SER A 383 23.27 -12.50 16.17
CA SER A 383 24.20 -12.47 17.31
C SER A 383 25.20 -11.31 17.30
N ASP A 384 25.55 -10.77 16.13
CA ASP A 384 26.42 -9.59 15.97
C ASP A 384 25.77 -8.29 16.48
N LYS A 385 24.43 -8.21 16.40
CA LYS A 385 23.62 -7.06 16.82
C LYS A 385 23.17 -7.14 18.28
N ILE A 386 23.28 -8.30 18.92
CA ILE A 386 22.71 -8.52 20.25
C ILE A 386 23.78 -8.37 21.34
N VAL A 387 23.38 -7.89 22.52
CA VAL A 387 24.12 -8.06 23.78
C VAL A 387 23.19 -8.72 24.79
N TRP A 388 23.50 -9.96 25.15
CA TRP A 388 22.77 -10.70 26.19
C TRP A 388 23.22 -10.25 27.58
N ILE A 389 22.27 -9.92 28.45
CA ILE A 389 22.51 -9.58 29.85
C ILE A 389 21.63 -10.49 30.71
N LYS A 390 22.23 -11.59 31.17
CA LYS A 390 21.58 -12.53 32.08
C LYS A 390 21.61 -12.02 33.52
N ASP A 391 20.70 -11.12 33.84
CA ASP A 391 20.60 -10.50 35.16
C ASP A 391 19.20 -9.91 35.39
N LEU A 392 18.91 -9.53 36.63
CA LEU A 392 17.72 -8.72 36.94
C LEU A 392 17.86 -7.33 36.30
N SER A 393 16.73 -6.76 35.87
CA SER A 393 16.66 -5.44 35.22
C SER A 393 17.32 -4.34 36.07
N GLU A 394 17.15 -4.39 37.38
CA GLU A 394 17.76 -3.44 38.32
C GLU A 394 19.30 -3.50 38.39
N ASN A 395 19.89 -4.66 38.09
CA ASN A 395 21.35 -4.82 38.03
C ASN A 395 21.89 -4.55 36.62
N ALA A 396 21.05 -4.69 35.60
CA ALA A 396 21.41 -4.51 34.21
C ALA A 396 21.47 -3.04 33.77
N VAL A 397 20.78 -2.14 34.47
CA VAL A 397 20.67 -0.71 34.12
C VAL A 397 22.02 -0.01 33.96
N ASP A 398 23.02 -0.39 34.76
CA ASP A 398 24.37 0.17 34.72
C ASP A 398 25.29 -0.51 33.68
N LYS A 399 24.81 -1.57 33.03
CA LYS A 399 25.54 -2.35 32.02
C LYS A 399 25.19 -1.94 30.58
N ILE A 400 24.21 -1.05 30.41
CA ILE A 400 23.76 -0.54 29.12
C ILE A 400 24.01 0.97 29.01
N PRO A 401 24.22 1.51 27.80
CA PRO A 401 24.46 2.94 27.62
C PRO A 401 23.21 3.77 27.91
N ASP A 402 23.41 5.06 28.15
CA ASP A 402 22.36 6.08 28.12
C ASP A 402 22.01 6.44 26.67
N GLU A 403 21.03 7.34 26.49
CA GLU A 403 20.60 7.88 25.18
C GLU A 403 20.12 6.81 24.17
N LEU A 404 19.41 5.79 24.67
CA LEU A 404 18.81 4.74 23.86
C LEU A 404 17.69 5.30 22.96
N ASP A 405 17.62 4.82 21.72
CA ASP A 405 16.51 5.10 20.80
C ASP A 405 15.19 4.57 21.33
N PHE A 406 15.24 3.42 22.01
CA PHE A 406 14.07 2.85 22.66
C PHE A 406 14.41 1.92 23.83
N VAL A 407 13.45 1.79 24.74
CA VAL A 407 13.38 0.70 25.72
C VAL A 407 11.99 0.07 25.66
N TYR A 408 11.93 -1.26 25.68
CA TYR A 408 10.69 -2.04 25.72
C TYR A 408 10.64 -2.89 27.00
N ILE A 409 9.62 -2.70 27.82
CA ILE A 409 9.45 -3.36 29.13
C ILE A 409 8.37 -4.45 29.03
N ASP A 410 8.76 -5.70 29.21
CA ASP A 410 7.92 -6.90 29.22
C ASP A 410 8.37 -7.89 30.31
N GLY A 411 8.84 -7.32 31.43
CA GLY A 411 9.41 -8.06 32.55
C GLY A 411 8.35 -8.61 33.52
N ASN A 412 8.53 -8.34 34.81
CA ASN A 412 7.62 -8.81 35.83
C ASN A 412 6.40 -7.89 35.95
N HIS A 413 5.20 -8.46 35.85
CA HIS A 413 3.94 -7.70 35.80
C HIS A 413 3.34 -7.31 37.16
N ARG A 414 4.11 -7.40 38.26
CA ARG A 414 3.70 -6.83 39.55
C ARG A 414 4.06 -5.36 39.61
N TYR A 415 3.23 -4.61 40.34
CA TYR A 415 3.29 -3.15 40.41
C TYR A 415 4.69 -2.65 40.80
N GLU A 416 5.32 -3.24 41.83
CA GLU A 416 6.63 -2.80 42.32
C GLU A 416 7.75 -2.99 41.29
N TYR A 417 7.70 -4.04 40.46
CA TYR A 417 8.74 -4.32 39.46
C TYR A 417 8.51 -3.48 38.21
N THR A 418 7.29 -3.40 37.70
CA THR A 418 6.94 -2.51 36.59
C THR A 418 7.31 -1.06 36.91
N LYS A 419 6.96 -0.57 38.11
CA LYS A 419 7.30 0.79 38.53
C LYS A 419 8.81 1.01 38.61
N LYS A 420 9.55 0.04 39.15
CA LYS A 420 11.01 0.12 39.26
C LYS A 420 11.68 0.15 37.87
N ASP A 421 11.21 -0.67 36.93
CA ASP A 421 11.73 -0.66 35.55
C ASP A 421 11.43 0.67 34.85
N LEU A 422 10.23 1.22 35.01
CA LEU A 422 9.90 2.57 34.49
C LEU A 422 10.85 3.65 35.05
N GLU A 423 11.07 3.65 36.37
CA GLU A 423 11.94 4.63 37.04
C GLU A 423 13.41 4.51 36.61
N LEU A 424 13.91 3.29 36.43
CA LEU A 424 15.30 3.04 36.06
C LEU A 424 15.59 3.27 34.58
N TYR A 425 14.65 2.94 33.69
CA TYR A 425 14.90 2.92 32.25
C TYR A 425 14.34 4.13 31.50
N TYR A 426 13.33 4.83 32.02
CA TYR A 426 12.88 6.09 31.40
C TYR A 426 14.01 7.14 31.26
N PRO A 427 14.93 7.30 32.24
CA PRO A 427 16.10 8.18 32.09
C PRO A 427 17.04 7.76 30.96
N LYS A 428 17.17 6.45 30.67
CA LYS A 428 18.06 5.89 29.64
C LYS A 428 17.60 6.19 28.22
N VAL A 429 16.31 6.43 28.00
CA VAL A 429 15.75 6.76 26.69
C VAL A 429 16.13 8.20 26.31
N LYS A 430 16.58 8.43 25.07
CA LYS A 430 16.89 9.78 24.58
C LYS A 430 15.66 10.66 24.36
N ASP A 431 15.86 11.95 24.18
CA ASP A 431 14.82 12.85 23.69
C ASP A 431 14.37 12.45 22.26
N GLY A 432 13.07 12.27 22.07
CA GLY A 432 12.46 11.70 20.86
C GLY A 432 12.52 10.16 20.77
N GLY A 433 13.08 9.50 21.79
CA GLY A 433 13.12 8.05 21.92
C GLY A 433 11.82 7.46 22.47
N LEU A 434 11.64 6.15 22.29
CA LEU A 434 10.45 5.41 22.69
C LEU A 434 10.65 4.70 24.05
N LEU A 435 9.70 4.83 24.96
CA LEU A 435 9.52 3.87 26.05
C LEU A 435 8.20 3.12 25.82
N GLY A 436 8.28 1.83 25.56
CA GLY A 436 7.11 0.94 25.41
C GLY A 436 7.02 -0.06 26.56
N CYS A 437 5.80 -0.45 26.93
CA CYS A 437 5.54 -1.51 27.89
C CYS A 437 4.43 -2.45 27.39
N HIS A 438 4.57 -3.75 27.65
CA HIS A 438 3.55 -4.76 27.37
C HIS A 438 2.56 -4.94 28.54
N ASP A 439 1.51 -5.75 28.31
CA ASP A 439 0.53 -6.20 29.31
C ASP A 439 -0.14 -5.05 30.10
N TYR A 440 -0.46 -3.94 29.43
CA TYR A 440 -1.23 -2.83 30.04
C TYR A 440 -2.66 -3.25 30.44
N ASP A 441 -3.14 -4.40 29.97
CA ASP A 441 -4.38 -5.03 30.42
C ASP A 441 -4.28 -5.67 31.83
N TYR A 442 -3.07 -5.81 32.41
CA TYR A 442 -2.90 -6.27 33.79
C TYR A 442 -3.04 -5.13 34.79
N LEU A 443 -3.83 -5.36 35.84
CA LEU A 443 -4.17 -4.34 36.84
C LEU A 443 -2.95 -3.70 37.51
N ASP A 444 -1.98 -4.53 37.92
CA ASP A 444 -0.75 -4.08 38.59
C ASP A 444 0.15 -3.28 37.64
N THR A 445 0.33 -3.77 36.41
CA THR A 445 1.07 -3.11 35.32
C THR A 445 0.44 -1.75 34.96
N ALA A 446 -0.87 -1.72 34.69
CA ALA A 446 -1.61 -0.52 34.35
C ALA A 446 -1.49 0.55 35.44
N LYS A 447 -1.65 0.15 36.70
CA LYS A 447 -1.53 1.04 37.85
C LYS A 447 -0.12 1.65 37.96
N ALA A 448 0.93 0.87 37.75
CA ALA A 448 2.31 1.37 37.79
C ALA A 448 2.58 2.40 36.66
N ILE A 449 2.13 2.09 35.44
CA ILE A 449 2.26 2.95 34.26
C ILE A 449 1.50 4.27 34.45
N ASP A 450 0.22 4.19 34.85
CA ASP A 450 -0.64 5.36 35.02
C ASP A 450 -0.11 6.29 36.12
N GLU A 451 0.36 5.73 37.23
CA GLU A 451 0.95 6.52 38.32
C GLU A 451 2.27 7.18 37.90
N PHE A 452 3.17 6.42 37.27
CA PHE A 452 4.47 6.93 36.83
C PHE A 452 4.32 8.09 35.83
N PHE A 453 3.56 7.88 34.74
CA PHE A 453 3.36 8.93 33.75
C PHE A 453 2.45 10.05 34.26
N GLY A 454 1.49 9.75 35.13
CA GLY A 454 0.66 10.74 35.81
C GLY A 454 1.47 11.71 36.67
N ASN A 455 2.45 11.20 37.44
CA ASN A 455 3.38 12.02 38.23
C ASN A 455 4.30 12.89 37.37
N LEU A 456 4.61 12.45 36.15
CA LEU A 456 5.34 13.24 35.15
C LEU A 456 4.42 14.16 34.32
N HIS A 457 3.11 14.07 34.53
CA HIS A 457 2.07 14.72 33.74
C HIS A 457 2.14 14.41 32.23
N ILE A 458 2.62 13.22 31.87
CA ILE A 458 2.74 12.75 30.48
C ILE A 458 1.52 11.91 30.15
N LYS A 459 0.91 12.16 28.99
CA LYS A 459 -0.13 11.28 28.45
C LYS A 459 0.54 10.16 27.64
N HIS A 460 0.24 8.91 27.97
CA HIS A 460 0.69 7.74 27.22
C HIS A 460 -0.35 7.31 26.18
N ASN A 461 0.07 6.50 25.22
CA ASN A 461 -0.77 5.87 24.22
C ASN A 461 -0.94 4.39 24.57
N SER A 462 -2.00 3.75 24.07
CA SER A 462 -2.19 2.31 24.22
C SER A 462 -2.97 1.72 23.06
N GLU A 463 -2.59 0.52 22.60
CA GLU A 463 -3.23 -0.18 21.49
C GLU A 463 -3.09 -1.70 21.65
N ARG A 464 -4.01 -2.48 21.05
CA ARG A 464 -3.96 -3.95 21.09
C ARG A 464 -2.82 -4.48 20.23
N CYS A 465 -2.16 -5.53 20.70
CA CYS A 465 -1.06 -6.15 19.98
C CYS A 465 -1.60 -6.92 18.76
N ALA A 466 -0.91 -6.80 17.62
CA ALA A 466 -1.31 -7.48 16.38
C ALA A 466 -1.04 -9.00 16.46
N ASP A 467 -0.05 -9.40 17.26
CA ASP A 467 0.30 -10.80 17.54
C ASP A 467 -0.57 -11.45 18.61
N ASN A 468 -1.13 -10.65 19.51
CA ASN A 468 -2.06 -11.12 20.51
C ASN A 468 -3.12 -10.05 20.83
N PRO A 469 -4.28 -10.06 20.15
CA PRO A 469 -5.32 -9.06 20.36
C PRO A 469 -5.92 -9.03 21.77
N SER A 470 -5.68 -10.06 22.58
CA SER A 470 -6.08 -10.08 24.00
C SER A 470 -5.21 -9.18 24.88
N ARG A 471 -4.03 -8.79 24.40
CA ARG A 471 -3.04 -7.96 25.12
C ARG A 471 -3.04 -6.52 24.64
N LEU A 472 -2.64 -5.62 25.54
CA LEU A 472 -2.45 -4.20 25.27
C LEU A 472 -0.99 -3.79 25.49
N ASP A 473 -0.43 -3.08 24.52
CA ASP A 473 0.79 -2.30 24.71
C ASP A 473 0.43 -0.89 25.15
N THR A 474 1.32 -0.27 25.91
CA THR A 474 1.36 1.18 26.13
C THR A 474 2.71 1.75 25.71
N TRP A 475 2.75 3.05 25.35
CA TRP A 475 4.02 3.72 25.09
C TRP A 475 3.97 5.24 25.19
N VAL A 476 5.15 5.82 25.37
CA VAL A 476 5.43 7.26 25.32
C VAL A 476 6.64 7.50 24.41
N VAL A 477 6.55 8.53 23.56
CA VAL A 477 7.75 9.12 22.96
C VAL A 477 8.24 10.22 23.90
N LYS A 478 9.46 10.08 24.42
CA LYS A 478 10.02 10.99 25.42
C LYS A 478 10.28 12.36 24.79
N PHE A 479 9.78 13.42 25.42
CA PHE A 479 10.07 14.80 25.00
C PHE A 479 10.48 15.63 26.21
N ASN A 480 11.54 16.41 26.06
CA ASN A 480 12.01 17.30 27.11
C ASN A 480 11.16 18.58 27.15
N ARG A 481 10.33 18.72 28.19
CA ARG A 481 9.44 19.87 28.40
C ARG A 481 10.17 21.22 28.45
N PHE A 482 11.41 21.24 28.91
CA PHE A 482 12.20 22.48 28.96
C PHE A 482 12.56 23.00 27.57
N LYS A 483 12.71 22.10 26.60
CA LYS A 483 13.00 22.46 25.21
C LYS A 483 11.78 23.04 24.50
N ILE A 484 10.59 22.48 24.76
CA ILE A 484 9.32 23.02 24.23
C ILE A 484 9.05 24.42 24.77
N ILE A 485 9.20 24.63 26.09
CA ILE A 485 9.02 25.97 26.66
C ILE A 485 10.05 26.95 26.10
N ALA A 486 11.30 26.52 25.89
CA ALA A 486 12.32 27.37 25.27
C ALA A 486 12.00 27.69 23.81
N ASP A 487 11.59 26.71 23.01
CA ASP A 487 11.23 26.88 21.60
C ASP A 487 9.95 27.72 21.46
N ASP A 488 8.94 27.51 22.31
CA ASP A 488 7.72 28.31 22.36
C ASP A 488 8.02 29.75 22.83
N ILE A 489 8.93 29.95 23.79
CA ILE A 489 9.39 31.28 24.21
C ILE A 489 10.19 31.96 23.09
N ILE A 490 11.02 31.23 22.36
CA ILE A 490 11.75 31.76 21.20
C ILE A 490 10.75 32.18 20.11
N LYS A 491 9.79 31.32 19.79
CA LYS A 491 8.74 31.58 18.79
C LYS A 491 7.84 32.75 19.18
N LEU A 492 7.49 32.88 20.46
CA LEU A 492 6.79 34.04 21.02
C LEU A 492 7.64 35.31 20.94
N LYS A 493 8.95 35.24 21.20
CA LYS A 493 9.88 36.38 21.07
C LYS A 493 10.09 36.80 19.61
N GLU A 494 10.03 35.88 18.67
CA GLU A 494 10.07 36.17 17.23
C GLU A 494 8.77 36.84 16.77
N LEU A 495 7.61 36.35 17.21
CA LEU A 495 6.31 36.98 16.93
C LEU A 495 6.19 38.39 17.54
N CYS A 496 6.76 38.63 18.72
CA CYS A 496 6.79 39.97 19.35
C CYS A 496 7.87 40.91 18.77
N ARG A 497 8.68 40.49 17.80
CA ARG A 497 9.65 41.34 17.09
C ARG A 497 9.15 41.81 15.72
N GLU A 498 7.99 41.34 15.29
CA GLU A 498 7.32 41.77 14.04
C GLU A 498 6.23 42.83 14.25
N GLU A 499 6.09 43.38 15.47
CA GLU A 499 5.40 44.64 15.78
C GLU A 499 6.43 45.73 16.12
#